data_AF-A5CX89-F1
#
_entry.id   AF-A5CX89-F1
#
_cell.length_a   1.000
_cell.length_b   1.000
_cell.length_c   1.000
_cell.angle_alpha   90.00
_cell.angle_beta   90.00
_cell.angle_gamma   90.00
#
_symmetry.space_group_name_H-M   'P 1'
#
loop_
_entity.id
_entity.type
_entity.pdbx_description
1 polymer ?
#
loop_
_entity_poly.entity_id
_entity_poly.type
_entity_poly.pdbx_seq_one_letter_code
_entity_poly.pdbx_strand_id
1 'polypeptide(L)'
;MSDLDTPQEIFNTNCSTNSEPFALQNLGKYMIPEFSENCIVIIDPSMKIHNHAYTVVRYDMEIYFRQYIERGSRKFLICLNTQYDDIELKGEFTVVGCVIQQKQRKQKPLHYYHLNTSTKEMSFSASGTLKNNKEKQL
;
A
#
# COMPACT_ATOMS: atom_id res chain seq x y z
N MET A 1 -13.41 -16.80 -33.41
CA MET A 1 -12.61 -15.66 -32.91
C MET A 1 -13.52 -14.46 -33.03
N SER A 2 -13.97 -13.91 -31.92
CA SER A 2 -14.88 -12.76 -31.88
C SER A 2 -14.04 -11.50 -31.77
N ASP A 3 -14.02 -10.71 -32.85
CA ASP A 3 -13.33 -9.44 -32.94
C ASP A 3 -14.01 -8.43 -31.99
N LEU A 4 -13.22 -7.86 -31.07
CA LEU A 4 -13.66 -6.83 -30.13
C LEU A 4 -13.68 -5.49 -30.87
N ASP A 5 -14.86 -5.10 -31.35
CA ASP A 5 -15.04 -4.02 -32.33
C ASP A 5 -15.71 -2.77 -31.72
N THR A 6 -15.27 -2.34 -30.54
CA THR A 6 -15.58 -0.98 -30.06
C THR A 6 -14.35 -0.26 -29.49
N PRO A 7 -14.06 0.98 -29.95
CA PRO A 7 -13.00 1.81 -29.36
C PRO A 7 -13.16 2.04 -27.85
N GLN A 8 -14.38 1.95 -27.33
CA GLN A 8 -14.70 2.05 -25.90
C GLN A 8 -14.22 0.83 -25.10
N GLU A 9 -14.30 -0.39 -25.65
CA GLU A 9 -13.76 -1.60 -25.00
C GLU A 9 -12.23 -1.69 -25.08
N ILE A 10 -11.63 -1.17 -26.16
CA ILE A 10 -10.18 -1.06 -26.30
C ILE A 10 -9.60 -0.03 -25.30
N PHE A 11 -10.33 1.05 -25.02
CA PHE A 11 -9.95 2.03 -24.00
C PHE A 11 -9.99 1.46 -22.58
N ASN A 12 -10.95 0.57 -22.29
CA ASN A 12 -11.06 -0.10 -20.99
C ASN A 12 -10.00 -1.20 -20.77
N THR A 13 -9.33 -1.68 -21.83
CA THR A 13 -8.36 -2.78 -21.74
C THR A 13 -6.90 -2.32 -21.76
N ASN A 14 -6.60 -1.08 -22.18
CA ASN A 14 -5.21 -0.60 -22.34
C ASN A 14 -4.81 0.63 -21.51
N CYS A 15 -5.70 1.18 -20.68
CA CYS A 15 -5.33 2.16 -19.64
C CYS A 15 -6.12 1.87 -18.37
N SER A 16 -5.44 1.35 -17.36
CA SER A 16 -5.95 1.04 -16.03
C SER A 16 -6.45 2.30 -15.29
N THR A 17 -7.68 2.73 -15.58
CA THR A 17 -8.24 4.02 -15.14
C THR A 17 -8.42 4.14 -13.61
N ASN A 18 -8.12 3.09 -12.84
CA ASN A 18 -8.21 3.06 -11.37
C ASN A 18 -6.92 2.58 -10.67
N SER A 19 -5.79 2.56 -11.36
CA SER A 19 -4.55 1.95 -10.84
C SER A 19 -3.40 2.92 -10.60
N GLU A 20 -3.63 4.22 -10.82
CA GLU A 20 -2.58 5.22 -10.57
C GLU A 20 -2.38 5.42 -9.06
N PRO A 21 -1.12 5.48 -8.59
CA PRO A 21 -0.86 5.79 -7.20
C PRO A 21 -1.35 7.18 -6.81
N PHE A 22 -1.91 7.30 -5.61
CA PHE A 22 -2.41 8.57 -5.08
C PHE A 22 -1.90 8.83 -3.67
N ALA A 23 -1.94 10.09 -3.26
CA ALA A 23 -1.45 10.52 -1.96
C ALA A 23 -2.60 10.67 -0.94
N LEU A 24 -2.39 10.19 0.29
CA LEU A 24 -3.24 10.47 1.44
C LEU A 24 -2.41 11.10 2.57
N GLN A 25 -3.06 11.89 3.42
CA GLN A 25 -2.47 12.38 4.66
C GLN A 25 -2.84 11.44 5.81
N ASN A 26 -1.85 10.98 6.57
CA ASN A 26 -2.08 10.20 7.78
C ASN A 26 -2.62 11.09 8.90
N LEU A 27 -3.74 10.69 9.50
CA LEU A 27 -4.40 11.41 10.60
C LEU A 27 -4.38 10.57 11.87
N GLY A 28 -4.16 11.23 13.00
CA GLY A 28 -4.08 10.56 14.30
C GLY A 28 -2.80 9.72 14.47
N LYS A 29 -2.83 8.82 15.46
CA LYS A 29 -1.64 8.17 16.02
C LYS A 29 -1.68 6.64 15.95
N TYR A 30 -2.53 6.05 15.12
CA TYR A 30 -2.67 4.59 15.02
C TYR A 30 -1.43 3.91 14.44
N MET A 31 -0.68 4.61 13.58
CA MET A 31 0.42 4.05 12.78
C MET A 31 1.81 4.55 13.19
N ILE A 32 1.93 5.21 14.34
CA ILE A 32 3.25 5.51 14.93
C ILE A 32 3.89 4.21 15.47
N PRO A 33 5.23 4.06 15.48
CA PRO A 33 6.24 5.08 15.19
C PRO A 33 6.55 5.30 13.72
N GLU A 34 6.22 4.34 12.84
CA GLU A 34 6.64 4.38 11.43
C GLU A 34 5.99 5.53 10.67
N PHE A 35 4.68 5.72 10.83
CA PHE A 35 3.91 6.78 10.17
C PHE A 35 3.45 7.81 11.19
N SER A 36 4.19 8.92 11.25
CA SER A 36 3.84 10.07 12.07
C SER A 36 2.52 10.73 11.62
N GLU A 37 1.83 11.36 12.57
CA GLU A 37 0.66 12.20 12.25
C GLU A 37 1.05 13.29 11.25
N ASN A 38 0.17 13.54 10.27
CA ASN A 38 0.35 14.46 9.16
C ASN A 38 1.42 14.05 8.12
N CYS A 39 2.01 12.85 8.19
CA CYS A 39 2.84 12.37 7.09
C CYS A 39 1.99 12.10 5.85
N ILE A 40 2.57 12.27 4.67
CA ILE A 40 1.93 11.91 3.40
C ILE A 40 2.35 10.48 3.05
N VAL A 41 1.38 9.64 2.75
CA VAL A 41 1.60 8.27 2.26
C VAL A 41 1.16 8.17 0.80
N ILE A 42 1.93 7.46 -0.01
CA ILE A 42 1.59 7.15 -1.39
C ILE A 42 1.01 5.74 -1.43
N ILE A 43 -0.23 5.62 -1.90
CA ILE A 43 -0.99 4.38 -2.00
C ILE A 43 -0.98 3.94 -3.46
N ASP A 44 -0.61 2.69 -3.71
CA ASP A 44 -0.71 2.07 -5.04
C ASP A 44 -1.84 1.02 -5.03
N PRO A 45 -2.95 1.27 -5.78
CA PRO A 45 -4.05 0.30 -5.92
C PRO A 45 -3.66 -0.97 -6.68
N SER A 46 -2.63 -0.90 -7.53
CA SER A 46 -2.16 -2.03 -8.33
C SER A 46 -1.38 -3.05 -7.51
N MET A 47 -0.90 -2.65 -6.33
CA MET A 47 -0.07 -3.49 -5.49
C MET A 47 -0.93 -4.51 -4.74
N LYS A 48 -0.71 -5.80 -5.04
CA LYS A 48 -1.37 -6.92 -4.36
C LYS A 48 -1.04 -6.89 -2.87
N ILE A 49 -2.08 -6.99 -2.04
CA ILE A 49 -1.92 -7.14 -0.58
C ILE A 49 -1.17 -8.43 -0.26
N HIS A 50 -0.29 -8.35 0.73
CA HIS A 50 0.45 -9.50 1.27
C HIS A 50 0.60 -9.34 2.78
N ASN A 51 0.95 -10.43 3.47
CA ASN A 51 1.21 -10.39 4.90
C ASN A 51 2.29 -9.34 5.23
N HIS A 52 2.07 -8.58 6.32
CA HIS A 52 2.86 -7.43 6.77
C HIS A 52 2.73 -6.13 5.96
N ALA A 53 2.00 -6.11 4.84
CA ALA A 53 1.82 -4.89 4.06
C ALA A 53 1.13 -3.79 4.86
N TYR A 54 1.58 -2.55 4.68
CA TYR A 54 0.83 -1.37 5.08
C TYR A 54 -0.22 -1.08 4.02
N THR A 55 -1.48 -0.94 4.40
CA THR A 55 -2.58 -0.88 3.43
C THR A 55 -3.71 0.01 3.91
N VAL A 56 -4.46 0.52 2.93
CA VAL A 56 -5.76 1.14 3.15
C VAL A 56 -6.82 0.12 2.76
N VAL A 57 -7.70 -0.21 3.71
CA VAL A 57 -8.75 -1.21 3.55
C VAL A 57 -10.10 -0.60 3.88
N ARG A 58 -11.10 -0.90 3.06
CA ARG A 58 -12.51 -0.67 3.38
C ARG A 58 -13.09 -1.92 4.04
N TYR A 59 -13.59 -1.77 5.25
CA TYR A 59 -14.21 -2.83 6.03
C TYR A 59 -15.32 -2.23 6.89
N ASP A 60 -16.46 -2.92 6.96
CA ASP A 60 -17.63 -2.49 7.75
C ASP A 60 -18.04 -1.01 7.53
N MET A 61 -18.14 -0.60 6.26
CA MET A 61 -18.45 0.77 5.81
C MET A 61 -17.41 1.86 6.20
N GLU A 62 -16.33 1.50 6.89
CA GLU A 62 -15.25 2.39 7.29
C GLU A 62 -13.97 2.18 6.45
N ILE A 63 -13.03 3.12 6.55
CA ILE A 63 -11.73 3.07 5.89
C ILE A 63 -10.63 3.05 6.95
N TYR A 64 -9.73 2.08 6.84
CA TYR A 64 -8.66 1.83 7.79
C TYR A 64 -7.30 1.91 7.11
N PHE A 65 -6.41 2.74 7.64
CA PHE A 65 -4.97 2.66 7.36
C PHE A 65 -4.28 1.87 8.47
N ARG A 66 -3.84 0.64 8.16
CA ARG A 66 -3.31 -0.34 9.12
C ARG A 66 -2.24 -1.23 8.49
N GLN A 67 -1.55 -2.01 9.33
CA GLN A 67 -0.75 -3.13 8.86
C GLN A 67 -1.63 -4.38 8.71
N TYR A 68 -1.60 -5.02 7.56
CA TYR A 68 -2.30 -6.27 7.33
C TYR A 68 -1.47 -7.46 7.80
N ILE A 69 -2.05 -8.30 8.64
CA ILE A 69 -1.40 -9.50 9.18
C ILE A 69 -2.28 -10.74 8.95
N GLU A 70 -1.65 -11.81 8.49
CA GLU A 70 -2.25 -13.14 8.38
C GLU A 70 -1.70 -14.03 9.51
N ARG A 71 -2.61 -14.59 10.33
CA ARG A 71 -2.27 -15.58 11.38
C ARG A 71 -3.06 -16.85 11.09
N GLY A 72 -2.46 -17.76 10.31
CA GLY A 72 -3.16 -18.94 9.80
C GLY A 72 -4.25 -18.53 8.81
N SER A 73 -5.49 -18.93 9.05
CA SER A 73 -6.65 -18.54 8.23
C SER A 73 -7.25 -17.17 8.60
N ARG A 74 -6.82 -16.59 9.72
CA ARG A 74 -7.38 -15.32 10.23
C ARG A 74 -6.58 -14.13 9.73
N LYS A 75 -7.29 -13.05 9.41
CA LYS A 75 -6.74 -11.82 8.85
C LYS A 75 -7.02 -10.66 9.81
N PHE A 76 -6.04 -9.78 9.97
CA PHE A 76 -6.11 -8.69 10.92
C PHE A 76 -5.61 -7.37 10.31
N LEU A 77 -6.19 -6.27 10.77
CA LEU A 77 -5.69 -4.92 10.59
C LEU A 77 -5.13 -4.45 11.94
N ILE A 78 -3.81 -4.30 11.99
CA ILE A 78 -3.03 -4.05 13.20
C ILE A 78 -2.61 -2.57 13.24
N CYS A 79 -2.73 -1.94 14.41
CA CYS A 79 -2.12 -0.65 14.68
C CYS A 79 -0.63 -0.84 14.99
N LEU A 80 0.25 0.01 14.44
CA LEU A 80 1.66 0.01 14.89
C LEU A 80 1.81 0.60 16.29
N ASN A 81 0.88 1.47 16.67
CA ASN A 81 0.78 1.96 18.02
C ASN A 81 -0.02 0.97 18.88
N THR A 82 0.67 0.31 19.79
CA THR A 82 0.14 -0.73 20.68
C THR A 82 -0.88 -0.24 21.70
N GLN A 83 -1.13 1.07 21.78
CA GLN A 83 -2.19 1.65 22.61
C GLN A 83 -3.59 1.49 22.03
N TYR A 84 -3.71 1.05 20.78
CA TYR A 84 -4.98 0.88 20.08
C TYR A 84 -5.22 -0.58 19.73
N ASP A 85 -6.50 -0.96 19.72
CA ASP A 85 -6.91 -2.32 19.44
C ASP A 85 -6.74 -2.71 17.97
N ASP A 86 -6.48 -4.00 17.77
CA ASP A 86 -6.44 -4.66 16.48
C ASP A 86 -7.85 -5.01 16.00
N ILE A 87 -8.05 -5.02 14.68
CA ILE A 87 -9.32 -5.39 14.07
C ILE A 87 -9.14 -6.73 13.37
N GLU A 88 -9.95 -7.73 13.74
CA GLU A 88 -10.04 -8.97 12.98
C GLU A 88 -11.01 -8.81 11.81
N LEU A 89 -10.55 -9.13 10.60
CA LEU A 89 -11.36 -9.13 9.39
C LEU A 89 -12.17 -10.43 9.32
N LYS A 90 -13.37 -10.42 9.90
CA LYS A 90 -14.29 -11.58 9.93
C LYS A 90 -15.22 -11.68 8.70
N GLY A 91 -15.27 -10.64 7.88
CA GLY A 91 -16.13 -10.56 6.71
C GLY A 91 -15.37 -10.07 5.47
N GLU A 92 -16.13 -9.82 4.41
CA GLU A 92 -15.59 -9.26 3.17
C GLU A 92 -14.98 -7.88 3.41
N PHE A 93 -13.84 -7.62 2.77
CA PHE A 93 -13.15 -6.35 2.81
C PHE A 93 -12.60 -6.03 1.43
N THR A 94 -12.41 -4.75 1.15
CA THR A 94 -11.83 -4.29 -0.12
C THR A 94 -10.52 -3.58 0.15
N VAL A 95 -9.46 -4.03 -0.51
CA VAL A 95 -8.18 -3.34 -0.49
C VAL A 95 -8.26 -2.14 -1.41
N VAL A 96 -8.05 -0.96 -0.85
CA VAL A 96 -7.95 0.29 -1.63
C VAL A 96 -6.56 0.40 -2.27
N GLY A 97 -5.52 -0.05 -1.56
CA GLY A 97 -4.17 -0.17 -2.08
C GLY A 97 -3.13 -0.38 -0.99
N CYS A 98 -1.88 -0.62 -1.38
CA CYS A 98 -0.76 -0.76 -0.44
C CYS A 98 0.06 0.54 -0.38
N VAL A 99 0.59 0.85 0.80
CA VAL A 99 1.47 2.01 1.00
C VAL A 99 2.84 1.72 0.41
N ILE A 100 3.18 2.40 -0.67
CA ILE A 100 4.48 2.20 -1.34
C ILE A 100 5.55 3.18 -0.86
N GLN A 101 5.15 4.35 -0.35
CA GLN A 101 6.07 5.39 0.10
C GLN A 101 5.46 6.22 1.23
N GLN A 102 6.30 6.84 2.05
CA GLN A 102 5.91 7.92 2.94
C GLN A 102 6.83 9.13 2.84
N LYS A 103 6.31 10.30 3.22
CA LYS A 103 7.04 11.56 3.31
C LYS A 103 6.54 12.40 4.46
N GLN A 104 7.43 12.67 5.41
CA GLN A 104 7.24 13.69 6.43
C GLN A 104 7.80 15.03 5.97
N ARG A 105 7.25 16.13 6.47
CA ARG A 105 7.74 17.49 6.19
C ARG A 105 9.24 17.58 6.56
N LYS A 106 10.05 18.13 5.64
CA LYS A 106 11.52 18.29 5.75
C LYS A 106 12.34 16.98 5.84
N GLN A 107 11.72 15.80 5.75
CA GLN A 107 12.42 14.52 5.70
C GLN A 107 12.51 13.99 4.26
N LYS A 108 13.47 13.11 4.02
CA LYS A 108 13.55 12.36 2.76
C LYS A 108 12.40 11.34 2.69
N PRO A 109 11.85 11.06 1.50
CA PRO A 109 10.84 10.03 1.36
C PRO A 109 11.45 8.65 1.66
N LEU A 110 10.66 7.81 2.33
CA LEU A 110 10.94 6.40 2.53
C LEU A 110 10.11 5.58 1.55
N HIS A 111 10.70 4.51 1.04
CA HIS A 111 10.12 3.57 0.08
C HIS A 111 9.99 2.21 0.77
N TYR A 112 8.84 1.57 0.65
CA TYR A 112 8.56 0.29 1.31
C TYR A 112 8.81 -0.90 0.41
N TYR A 113 8.88 -0.66 -0.90
CA TYR A 113 9.01 -1.70 -1.92
C TYR A 113 10.18 -1.42 -2.85
N HIS A 114 10.99 -2.45 -3.08
CA HIS A 114 12.17 -2.37 -3.93
C HIS A 114 12.24 -3.58 -4.86
N LEU A 115 12.64 -3.35 -6.11
CA LEU A 115 12.91 -4.46 -7.01
C LEU A 115 14.24 -5.10 -6.63
N ASN A 116 14.22 -6.38 -6.26
CA ASN A 116 15.42 -7.15 -6.13
C ASN A 116 16.01 -7.38 -7.53
N THR A 117 17.20 -6.82 -7.79
CA THR A 117 17.81 -6.89 -9.12
C THR A 117 18.23 -8.29 -9.52
N SER A 118 18.51 -9.17 -8.55
CA SER A 118 18.91 -10.56 -8.77
C SER A 118 17.71 -11.47 -9.03
N THR A 119 16.64 -11.38 -8.22
CA THR A 119 15.46 -12.25 -8.37
C THR A 119 14.39 -11.67 -9.30
N LYS A 120 14.47 -10.37 -9.62
CA LYS A 120 13.43 -9.60 -10.32
C LYS A 120 12.09 -9.55 -9.58
N GLU A 121 12.09 -9.85 -8.29
CA GLU A 121 10.90 -9.81 -7.43
C GLU A 121 10.88 -8.53 -6.59
N MET A 122 9.67 -8.08 -6.23
CA MET A 122 9.50 -6.95 -5.31
C MET A 122 9.70 -7.42 -3.87
N SER A 123 10.62 -6.79 -3.15
CA SER A 123 10.83 -6.99 -1.73
C SER A 123 10.18 -5.87 -0.92
N PHE A 124 9.58 -6.25 0.22
CA PHE A 124 8.99 -5.33 1.19
C PHE A 124 9.93 -5.09 2.37
N SER A 125 10.01 -3.84 2.86
CA SER A 125 10.73 -3.46 4.07
C SER A 125 9.81 -2.74 5.05
N ALA A 126 9.64 -3.26 6.27
CA ALA A 126 8.70 -2.71 7.25
C ALA A 126 9.09 -1.31 7.78
N SER A 127 10.37 -0.94 7.78
CA SER A 127 10.85 0.38 8.24
C SER A 127 11.04 1.39 7.10
N GLY A 128 10.66 1.00 5.87
CA GLY A 128 11.03 1.71 4.65
C GLY A 128 12.54 1.81 4.44
N THR A 129 12.95 2.27 3.26
CA THR A 129 14.34 2.62 2.98
C THR A 129 14.42 3.90 2.15
N LEU A 130 15.56 4.58 2.22
CA LEU A 130 15.85 5.71 1.35
C LEU A 130 16.10 5.20 -0.08
N LYS A 131 15.64 5.95 -1.08
CA LYS A 131 15.99 5.65 -2.47
C LYS A 131 17.50 5.77 -2.66
N ASN A 132 18.15 4.66 -3.00
CA ASN A 132 19.56 4.65 -3.33
C ASN A 132 19.78 5.24 -4.73
N ASN A 133 20.49 6.37 -4.81
CA ASN A 133 20.79 7.05 -6.08
C ASN A 133 21.83 6.32 -6.96
N LYS A 134 22.27 5.11 -6.60
CA LYS A 134 23.32 4.36 -7.32
C LYS A 134 22.85 3.67 -8.60
N GLU A 135 21.54 3.65 -8.88
CA GLU A 135 20.97 2.99 -10.07
C GLU A 135 20.98 3.87 -11.35
N LYS A 136 21.59 5.06 -11.30
CA LYS A 136 21.66 5.99 -12.45
C LYS A 136 22.99 5.96 -13.23
N GLN A 137 23.85 4.97 -13.01
CA GLN A 137 25.08 4.79 -13.80
C GLN A 137 25.06 3.44 -14.52
N LEU A 138 24.39 3.40 -15.67
CA LEU A 138 24.59 2.46 -16.77
C LEU A 138 24.16 3.15 -18.06
#